data_AF-A0A7V6VT24-F1
#
_entry.id   AF-A0A7V6VT24-F1
#
_cell.length_a   1.000
_cell.length_b   1.000
_cell.length_c   1.000
_cell.angle_alpha   90.00
_cell.angle_beta   90.00
_cell.angle_gamma   90.00
#
_symmetry.space_group_name_H-M   'P 1'
#
loop_
_entity.id
_entity.type
_entity.pdbx_description
1 polymer ?
#
loop_
_entity_poly.entity_id
_entity_poly.type
_entity_poly.pdbx_seq_one_letter_code
_entity_poly.pdbx_strand_id
1 'polypeptide(L)'
;MNKNAFWNHIGKYFNAYIGFAILLIVGNMVVYNIIRGYNESKQEGRYSLESVINDAYKIDPSILNFDDNNTAILKMDTLLLGVSNGKDSLQLASSSYTEDFDECVGYIIVKRDENSTKFIIDESHICDMIDY
;
A
#
# COMPACT_ATOMS: atom_id res chain seq x y z
N MET A 1 38.31 -15.79 41.96
CA MET A 1 37.57 -16.73 41.08
C MET A 1 38.56 -17.56 40.28
N ASN A 2 38.44 -18.89 40.33
CA ASN A 2 39.39 -19.82 39.69
C ASN A 2 39.18 -19.80 38.17
N LYS A 3 40.11 -19.19 37.41
CA LYS A 3 40.01 -19.03 35.94
C LYS A 3 39.82 -20.37 35.22
N ASN A 4 40.36 -21.47 35.76
CA ASN A 4 40.27 -22.80 35.17
C ASN A 4 38.84 -23.38 35.21
N ALA A 5 38.04 -23.03 36.21
CA ALA A 5 36.65 -23.49 36.30
C ALA A 5 35.75 -22.81 35.25
N PHE A 6 36.03 -21.53 34.96
CA PHE A 6 35.29 -20.74 33.97
C PHE A 6 35.51 -21.26 32.54
N TRP A 7 36.77 -21.51 32.15
CA TRP A 7 37.09 -22.06 30.83
C TRP A 7 36.57 -23.50 30.63
N ASN A 8 36.60 -24.34 31.67
CA ASN A 8 35.99 -25.67 31.62
C ASN A 8 34.47 -25.61 31.45
N HIS A 9 33.82 -24.64 32.10
CA HIS A 9 32.38 -24.43 31.94
C HIS A 9 32.05 -23.93 30.54
N ILE A 10 32.83 -23.01 29.95
CA ILE A 10 32.60 -22.55 28.58
C ILE A 10 32.79 -23.70 27.58
N GLY A 11 33.86 -24.47 27.70
CA GLY A 11 34.13 -25.60 26.80
C GLY A 11 33.03 -26.68 26.83
N LYS A 12 32.48 -26.97 28.01
CA LYS A 12 31.43 -28.00 28.19
C LYS A 12 30.10 -27.63 27.54
N TYR A 13 29.77 -26.33 27.46
CA TYR A 13 28.50 -25.85 26.92
C TYR A 13 28.65 -25.13 25.58
N PHE A 14 29.86 -25.06 25.02
CA PHE A 14 30.16 -24.37 23.76
C PHE A 14 29.21 -24.79 22.63
N ASN A 15 29.01 -26.10 22.46
CA ASN A 15 28.10 -26.64 21.44
C ASN A 15 26.62 -26.32 21.74
N ALA A 16 26.23 -26.26 23.02
CA ALA A 16 24.87 -25.89 23.42
C ALA A 16 24.61 -24.40 23.16
N TYR A 17 25.58 -23.53 23.42
CA TYR A 17 25.50 -22.10 23.11
C TYR A 17 25.44 -21.84 21.60
N ILE A 18 26.24 -22.55 20.80
CA ILE A 18 26.17 -22.46 19.33
C ILE A 18 24.82 -22.94 18.81
N GLY A 19 24.33 -24.09 19.29
CA GLY A 19 23.01 -24.60 18.90
C GLY A 19 21.87 -23.64 19.24
N PHE A 20 21.94 -23.01 20.43
CA PHE A 20 20.98 -21.99 20.83
C PHE A 20 21.04 -20.73 19.95
N ALA A 21 22.24 -20.26 19.61
CA ALA A 21 22.41 -19.12 18.71
C ALA A 21 21.84 -19.40 17.30
N ILE A 22 22.05 -20.60 16.77
CA ILE A 22 21.49 -21.02 15.48
C ILE A 22 19.95 -21.04 15.54
N LEU A 23 19.37 -21.60 16.61
CA LEU A 23 17.91 -21.60 16.81
C LEU A 23 17.32 -20.19 16.83
N LEU A 24 18.00 -19.24 17.48
CA LEU A 24 17.55 -17.84 17.49
C LEU A 24 17.61 -17.21 16.10
N ILE A 25 18.67 -17.45 15.33
CA ILE A 25 18.80 -16.91 13.97
C ILE A 25 17.70 -17.46 13.05
N VAL A 26 17.50 -18.79 13.07
CA VAL A 26 16.45 -19.44 12.27
C VAL A 26 15.06 -18.97 12.69
N GLY A 27 14.80 -18.87 14.00
CA GLY A 27 13.52 -18.37 14.51
C GLY A 27 13.22 -16.94 14.04
N ASN A 28 14.20 -16.04 14.11
CA ASN A 28 14.04 -14.67 13.61
C ASN A 28 13.82 -14.62 12.10
N MET A 29 14.51 -15.46 11.33
CA MET A 29 14.34 -15.53 9.88
C MET A 29 12.93 -16.02 9.48
N VAL A 30 12.40 -17.01 10.22
CA VAL A 30 11.02 -17.50 10.03
C VAL A 30 10.01 -16.42 10.35
N VAL A 31 10.14 -15.73 11.50
CA VAL A 31 9.24 -14.64 11.89
C VAL A 31 9.29 -13.49 10.88
N TYR A 32 10.50 -13.10 10.45
CA TYR A 32 10.68 -12.07 9.42
C TYR A 32 9.96 -12.45 8.11
N ASN A 33 10.11 -13.70 7.64
CA ASN A 33 9.44 -14.15 6.42
C ASN A 33 7.92 -14.22 6.57
N ILE A 34 7.40 -14.58 7.75
CA ILE A 34 5.95 -14.56 8.03
C ILE A 34 5.42 -13.13 8.01
N ILE A 35 6.11 -12.19 8.67
CA ILE A 35 5.73 -10.76 8.68
C ILE A 35 5.81 -10.19 7.26
N ARG A 36 6.88 -10.51 6.51
CA ARG A 36 7.06 -10.06 5.13
C ARG A 36 5.95 -10.60 4.24
N GLY A 37 5.66 -11.89 4.30
CA GLY A 37 4.59 -12.51 3.53
C GLY A 37 3.20 -11.96 3.90
N TYR A 38 2.96 -11.67 5.17
CA TYR A 38 1.74 -11.00 5.62
C TYR A 38 1.62 -9.59 5.03
N ASN A 39 2.70 -8.81 5.04
CA ASN A 39 2.72 -7.46 4.45
C ASN A 39 2.58 -7.49 2.91
N GLU A 40 3.25 -8.43 2.23
CA GLU A 40 3.11 -8.65 0.78
C GLU A 40 1.65 -9.01 0.43
N SER A 41 1.02 -9.93 1.17
CA SER A 41 -0.40 -10.27 0.95
C SER A 41 -1.37 -9.13 1.26
N LYS A 42 -1.03 -8.24 2.20
CA LYS A 42 -1.81 -7.03 2.51
C LYS A 42 -1.70 -6.00 1.39
N GLN A 43 -0.58 -5.95 0.67
CA GLN A 43 -0.42 -5.12 -0.52
C GLN A 43 -1.18 -5.66 -1.74
N GLU A 44 -1.22 -6.98 -1.94
CA GLU A 44 -2.00 -7.59 -3.05
C GLU A 44 -3.53 -7.35 -2.94
N GLY A 45 -4.03 -7.04 -1.74
CA GLY A 45 -5.43 -6.68 -1.51
C GLY A 45 -5.76 -5.19 -1.71
N ARG A 46 -4.77 -4.33 -1.98
CA ARG A 46 -5.02 -2.93 -2.35
C ARG A 46 -5.37 -2.90 -3.84
N TYR A 47 -6.64 -2.63 -4.17
CA TYR A 47 -7.03 -2.31 -5.54
C TYR A 47 -6.07 -1.26 -6.10
N SER A 48 -5.57 -1.40 -7.33
CA SER A 48 -4.79 -0.31 -7.92
C SER A 48 -5.67 0.92 -8.11
N LEU A 49 -5.12 2.11 -7.95
CA LEU A 49 -5.86 3.36 -8.15
C LEU A 49 -6.45 3.44 -9.57
N GLU A 50 -5.74 2.86 -10.54
CA GLU A 50 -6.23 2.65 -11.91
C GLU A 50 -7.51 1.82 -11.98
N SER A 51 -7.59 0.72 -11.25
CA SER A 51 -8.82 -0.10 -11.22
C SER A 51 -9.97 0.68 -10.59
N VAL A 52 -9.71 1.38 -9.50
CA VAL A 52 -10.73 2.17 -8.77
C VAL A 52 -11.27 3.28 -9.66
N ILE A 53 -10.40 4.05 -10.31
CA ILE A 53 -10.81 5.15 -11.19
C ILE A 53 -11.57 4.63 -12.41
N ASN A 54 -11.14 3.50 -12.99
CA ASN A 54 -11.85 2.88 -14.11
C ASN A 54 -13.27 2.43 -13.72
N ASP A 55 -13.42 1.81 -12.55
CA ASP A 55 -14.72 1.34 -12.09
C ASP A 55 -15.62 2.51 -11.66
N ALA A 56 -15.06 3.53 -11.03
CA ALA A 56 -15.76 4.78 -10.73
C ALA A 56 -16.28 5.45 -12.02
N TYR A 57 -15.42 5.55 -13.05
CA TYR A 57 -15.78 6.16 -14.34
C TYR A 57 -16.87 5.36 -15.09
N LYS A 58 -16.93 4.04 -14.92
CA LYS A 58 -18.02 3.22 -15.46
C LYS A 58 -19.35 3.47 -14.75
N ILE A 59 -19.33 3.75 -13.45
CA ILE A 59 -20.53 4.05 -12.67
C ILE A 59 -21.05 5.43 -13.04
N ASP A 60 -20.15 6.42 -13.01
CA ASP A 60 -20.44 7.81 -13.34
C ASP A 60 -19.27 8.42 -14.15
N PRO A 61 -19.44 8.56 -15.47
CA PRO A 61 -18.43 9.18 -16.33
C PRO A 61 -18.14 10.66 -16.00
N SER A 62 -19.07 11.35 -15.32
CA SER A 62 -18.94 12.78 -15.03
C SER A 62 -17.88 13.12 -13.99
N ILE A 63 -17.36 12.11 -13.28
CA ILE A 63 -16.26 12.29 -12.32
C ILE A 63 -14.95 12.68 -13.01
N LEU A 64 -14.81 12.43 -14.31
CA LEU A 64 -13.66 12.82 -15.12
C LEU A 64 -14.10 13.77 -16.24
N ASN A 65 -13.91 15.07 -16.00
CA ASN A 65 -14.07 16.09 -17.03
C ASN A 65 -12.72 16.35 -17.71
N PHE A 66 -12.53 15.75 -18.88
CA PHE A 66 -11.32 15.91 -19.68
C PHE A 66 -11.30 17.26 -20.39
N ASP A 67 -10.15 17.91 -20.35
CA ASP A 67 -9.85 19.13 -21.10
C ASP A 67 -9.47 18.83 -22.56
N ASP A 68 -9.15 19.88 -23.32
CA ASP A 68 -8.71 19.79 -24.72
C ASP A 68 -7.42 18.96 -24.91
N ASN A 69 -6.66 18.70 -23.84
CA ASN A 69 -5.45 17.88 -23.82
C ASN A 69 -5.71 16.46 -23.32
N ASN A 70 -6.97 16.01 -23.29
CA ASN A 70 -7.38 14.71 -22.73
C ASN A 70 -6.90 14.48 -21.29
N THR A 71 -6.82 15.55 -20.51
CA THR A 71 -6.39 15.53 -19.11
C THR A 71 -7.56 15.91 -18.21
N ALA A 72 -7.80 15.15 -17.15
CA ALA A 72 -8.82 15.42 -16.14
C ALA A 72 -8.16 15.49 -14.76
N ILE A 73 -8.73 16.33 -13.89
CA ILE A 73 -8.34 16.40 -12.48
C ILE A 73 -9.44 15.75 -11.65
N LEU A 74 -9.09 14.70 -10.91
CA LEU A 74 -9.99 13.99 -10.01
C LEU A 74 -9.61 14.28 -8.56
N LYS A 75 -10.50 14.89 -7.79
CA LYS A 75 -10.30 15.12 -6.36
C LYS A 75 -10.43 13.81 -5.59
N MET A 76 -9.55 13.59 -4.61
CA MET A 76 -9.62 12.38 -3.80
C MET A 76 -10.91 12.29 -2.98
N ASP A 77 -11.44 13.43 -2.53
CA ASP A 77 -12.71 13.52 -1.83
C ASP A 77 -13.87 12.87 -2.60
N THR A 78 -13.89 12.95 -3.93
CA THR A 78 -14.93 12.32 -4.75
C THR A 78 -14.92 10.80 -4.59
N LEU A 79 -13.73 10.18 -4.51
CA LEU A 79 -13.60 8.74 -4.33
C LEU A 79 -13.86 8.31 -2.87
N LEU A 80 -13.52 9.17 -1.90
CA LEU A 80 -13.75 8.94 -0.46
C LEU A 80 -15.24 9.10 -0.07
N LEU A 81 -15.91 10.12 -0.59
CA LEU A 81 -17.36 10.33 -0.42
C LEU A 81 -18.17 9.26 -1.15
N GLY A 82 -17.60 8.71 -2.23
CA GLY A 82 -18.17 7.64 -3.02
C GLY A 82 -18.92 8.15 -4.25
N VAL A 83 -18.93 7.30 -5.28
CA VAL A 83 -19.55 7.51 -6.58
C VAL A 83 -20.74 6.57 -6.70
N SER A 84 -21.91 7.06 -7.08
CA SER A 84 -23.10 6.23 -7.30
C SER A 84 -24.00 6.78 -8.39
N ASN A 85 -24.59 5.88 -9.18
CA ASN A 85 -25.62 6.19 -10.18
C ASN A 85 -27.03 5.72 -9.74
N GLY A 86 -27.20 5.38 -8.45
CA GLY A 86 -28.44 4.84 -7.87
C GLY A 86 -28.65 3.33 -8.02
N LYS A 87 -27.87 2.65 -8.87
CA LYS A 87 -27.87 1.19 -9.01
C LYS A 87 -26.58 0.57 -8.49
N ASP A 88 -25.47 1.16 -8.89
CA ASP A 88 -24.12 0.76 -8.52
C ASP A 88 -23.50 1.86 -7.64
N SER A 89 -22.64 1.49 -6.70
CA SER A 89 -21.92 2.42 -5.84
C SER A 89 -20.51 1.93 -5.58
N LEU A 90 -19.54 2.83 -5.67
CA LEU A 90 -18.16 2.61 -5.31
C LEU A 90 -17.76 3.64 -4.26
N GLN A 91 -17.22 3.19 -3.13
CA GLN A 91 -16.65 4.08 -2.13
C GLN A 91 -15.30 3.51 -1.72
N LEU A 92 -14.27 4.36 -1.72
CA LEU A 92 -13.02 3.99 -1.08
C LEU A 92 -13.25 3.97 0.43
N ALA A 93 -13.19 2.77 1.02
CA ALA A 93 -13.13 2.65 2.46
C ALA A 93 -11.85 3.34 2.93
N SER A 94 -11.98 4.33 3.82
CA SER A 94 -10.83 5.06 4.38
C SER A 94 -9.74 4.07 4.80
N SER A 95 -10.13 3.00 5.52
CA SER A 95 -9.31 1.90 6.05
C SER A 95 -8.42 1.12 5.05
N SER A 96 -8.68 1.19 3.75
CA SER A 96 -7.99 0.34 2.76
C SER A 96 -6.68 0.95 2.22
N TYR A 97 -6.49 2.26 2.40
CA TYR A 97 -5.30 3.01 1.95
C TYR A 97 -4.56 3.72 3.10
N THR A 98 -5.00 3.51 4.35
CA THR A 98 -4.69 4.34 5.52
C THR A 98 -3.24 4.40 5.97
N GLU A 99 -2.40 3.40 5.73
CA GLU A 99 -1.04 3.46 6.29
C GLU A 99 -0.18 4.58 5.67
N ASP A 100 -0.50 5.06 4.46
CA ASP A 100 0.24 6.16 3.79
C ASP A 100 -0.64 7.35 3.38
N PHE A 101 -1.98 7.20 3.32
CA PHE A 101 -2.90 8.19 2.74
C PHE A 101 -3.91 8.78 3.72
N ASP A 102 -3.77 8.54 5.03
CA ASP A 102 -4.80 8.86 6.05
C ASP A 102 -5.23 10.35 6.12
N GLU A 103 -4.54 11.27 5.46
CA GLU A 103 -4.90 12.71 5.43
C GLU A 103 -4.72 13.39 4.06
N CYS A 104 -4.62 12.63 2.97
CA CYS A 104 -4.35 13.19 1.64
C CYS A 104 -5.64 13.56 0.90
N VAL A 105 -6.03 14.85 0.96
CA VAL A 105 -7.22 15.45 0.32
C VAL A 105 -6.91 16.15 -1.01
N GLY A 106 -5.86 15.72 -1.70
CA GLY A 106 -5.41 16.35 -2.94
C GLY A 106 -6.15 15.85 -4.17
N TYR A 107 -5.43 15.76 -5.28
CA TYR A 107 -6.00 15.36 -6.56
C TYR A 107 -5.10 14.44 -7.35
N ILE A 108 -5.72 13.77 -8.32
CA ILE A 108 -5.09 12.85 -9.23
C ILE A 108 -5.23 13.44 -10.62
N ILE A 109 -4.15 13.44 -11.40
CA ILE A 109 -4.22 13.81 -12.80
C ILE A 109 -4.44 12.54 -13.62
N VAL A 110 -5.53 12.51 -14.37
CA VAL A 110 -5.92 11.39 -15.20
C VAL A 110 -5.82 11.79 -16.66
N LYS A 111 -4.92 11.15 -17.40
CA LYS A 111 -4.78 11.34 -18.85
C LYS A 111 -5.41 10.17 -19.59
N ARG A 112 -6.22 10.49 -20.59
CA ARG A 112 -6.76 9.51 -21.53
C ARG A 112 -5.85 9.44 -22.74
N ASP A 113 -5.32 8.26 -23.02
CA ASP A 113 -4.66 8.00 -24.29
C ASP A 113 -5.74 7.78 -25.36
N GLU A 114 -5.73 8.56 -26.43
CA GLU A 114 -6.71 8.47 -27.51
C GLU A 114 -6.74 7.10 -28.19
N ASN A 115 -5.65 6.34 -28.08
CA ASN A 115 -5.50 5.02 -28.69
C ASN A 115 -5.72 3.86 -27.72
N SER A 116 -6.05 4.13 -26.46
CA SER A 116 -6.18 3.11 -25.41
C SER A 116 -7.39 3.37 -24.52
N THR A 117 -8.05 2.30 -24.09
CA THR A 117 -9.09 2.38 -23.05
C THR A 117 -8.51 2.55 -21.65
N LYS A 118 -7.19 2.66 -21.52
CA LYS A 118 -6.49 2.79 -20.24
C LYS A 118 -6.24 4.25 -19.91
N PHE A 119 -6.47 4.57 -18.64
CA PHE A 119 -6.07 5.85 -18.08
C PHE A 119 -4.60 5.80 -17.65
N ILE A 120 -3.87 6.87 -17.96
CA ILE A 120 -2.55 7.13 -17.38
C ILE A 120 -2.80 7.99 -16.15
N ILE A 121 -2.35 7.53 -14.99
CA ILE A 121 -2.63 8.16 -13.70
C ILE A 121 -1.35 8.71 -13.12
N ASP A 122 -1.42 9.97 -12.70
CA ASP A 122 -0.37 10.66 -11.98
C ASP A 122 -0.89 11.00 -10.57
N GLU A 123 -0.27 10.34 -9.60
CA GLU A 123 -0.61 10.38 -8.16
C GLU A 123 0.26 11.39 -7.40
N SER A 124 1.17 12.11 -8.07
CA SER A 124 2.14 13.00 -7.41
C SER A 124 1.49 14.13 -6.59
N HIS A 125 0.23 14.45 -6.87
CA HIS A 125 -0.52 15.54 -6.26
C HIS A 125 -1.62 15.06 -5.29
N ILE A 126 -1.62 13.78 -4.93
CA ILE A 126 -2.66 13.15 -4.10
C ILE A 126 -2.78 13.77 -2.70
N CYS A 127 -1.70 14.41 -2.20
CA CYS A 127 -1.67 15.11 -0.91
C CYS A 127 -1.56 16.64 -1.07
N ASP A 128 -1.57 17.16 -2.30
CA ASP A 128 -1.51 18.59 -2.55
C ASP A 128 -2.89 19.21 -2.30
N MET A 129 -3.01 20.01 -1.24
CA MET A 129 -4.22 20.81 -1.01
C MET A 129 -4.42 21.78 -2.17
N ILE A 130 -5.60 21.71 -2.82
CA ILE A 130 -6.01 22.75 -3.76
C ILE A 130 -6.51 23.95 -2.94
N ASP A 131 -5.65 24.94 -2.72
CA ASP A 131 -6.09 26.28 -2.29
C ASP A 131 -6.89 26.89 -3.46
N TYR A 132 -8.21 27.00 -3.28
CA TYR A 132 -9.15 27.64 -4.21
C TYR A 132 -9.32 29.13 -3.92
#